data_AF-A0A956DY15-F1
#
_entry.id   AF-A0A956DY15-F1
#
_cell.length_a   1.000
_cell.length_b   1.000
_cell.length_c   1.000
_cell.angle_alpha   90.00
_cell.angle_beta   90.00
_cell.angle_gamma   90.00
#
_symmetry.space_group_name_H-M   'P 1'
#
loop_
_entity.id
_entity.type
_entity.pdbx_description
1 polymer ?
#
loop_
_entity_poly.entity_id
_entity_poly.type
_entity_poly.pdbx_seq_one_letter_code
_entity_poly.pdbx_strand_id
1 'polypeptide(L)'
;YWNGVTLEVMHAVRRLREDGLEAYFTIDAGPHVKVVCRAADASAIAEALGGVPGVRRLIHAEPGEGARLVEATGCAFEPAPPASWS
;
A
#
# COMPACT_ATOMS: atom_id res chain seq x y z
N TYR A 1 -8.38 15.10 6.17
CA TYR A 1 -7.60 13.86 6.01
C TYR A 1 -6.65 13.95 4.81
N TRP A 2 -7.08 14.47 3.66
CA TRP A 2 -6.17 14.73 2.54
C TRP A 2 -5.39 16.03 2.78
N ASN A 3 -4.08 15.97 2.66
CA ASN A 3 -3.19 17.13 2.72
C ASN A 3 -2.74 17.51 1.30
N GLY A 4 -2.04 18.64 1.14
CA GLY A 4 -1.56 19.10 -0.18
C GLY A 4 -0.77 18.04 -0.94
N VAL A 5 0.10 17.29 -0.25
CA VAL A 5 0.89 16.20 -0.85
C VAL A 5 0.00 15.08 -1.41
N THR A 6 -1.09 14.74 -0.73
CA THR A 6 -2.05 13.73 -1.20
C THR A 6 -2.63 14.15 -2.56
N LEU A 7 -3.02 15.42 -2.70
CA LEU A 7 -3.57 15.96 -3.94
C LEU A 7 -2.52 15.99 -5.06
N GLU A 8 -1.29 16.41 -4.76
CA GLU A 8 -0.21 16.43 -5.75
C GLU A 8 0.11 15.04 -6.30
N VAL A 9 0.12 14.01 -5.45
CA VAL A 9 0.29 12.61 -5.88
C VAL A 9 -0.88 12.17 -6.76
N MET A 10 -2.12 12.49 -6.40
CA MET A 10 -3.29 12.16 -7.23
C MET A 10 -3.23 12.83 -8.60
N HIS A 11 -2.79 14.09 -8.67
CA HIS A 11 -2.57 14.79 -9.93
C HIS A 11 -1.43 14.16 -10.75
N ALA A 12 -0.33 13.77 -10.11
CA ALA A 12 0.75 13.06 -10.78
C ALA A 12 0.29 11.73 -11.39
N VAL A 13 -0.48 10.93 -10.64
CA VAL A 13 -1.02 9.65 -11.17
C VAL A 13 -1.93 9.89 -12.39
N ARG A 14 -2.74 10.96 -12.39
CA ARG A 14 -3.58 11.30 -13.55
C ARG A 14 -2.74 11.66 -14.78
N ARG A 15 -1.69 12.48 -14.61
CA ARG A 15 -0.76 12.82 -15.69
C ARG A 15 -0.06 11.59 -16.26
N LEU A 16 0.45 10.70 -15.40
CA LEU A 16 1.08 9.44 -15.84
C LEU A 16 0.14 8.61 -16.71
N ARG A 17 -1.16 8.58 -16.38
CA ARG A 17 -2.17 7.91 -17.19
C ARG A 17 -2.43 8.59 -18.53
N GLU A 18 -2.46 9.91 -18.56
CA GLU A 18 -2.56 10.69 -19.80
C GLU A 18 -1.33 10.48 -20.70
N ASP A 19 -0.16 10.27 -20.10
CA ASP A 19 1.12 9.99 -20.78
C ASP A 19 1.28 8.51 -21.20
N GLY A 20 0.27 7.67 -20.96
CA GLY A 20 0.22 6.28 -21.44
C GLY A 20 0.67 5.21 -20.44
N LEU A 21 1.08 5.57 -19.23
CA LEU A 21 1.33 4.60 -18.15
C LEU A 21 0.03 4.29 -17.41
N GLU A 22 -0.44 3.04 -17.44
CA GLU A 22 -1.71 2.67 -16.80
C GLU A 22 -1.61 2.70 -15.27
N ALA A 23 -1.75 3.90 -14.70
CA ALA A 23 -1.71 4.17 -13.28
C ALA A 23 -3.08 4.66 -12.78
N TYR A 24 -3.53 4.10 -11.66
CA TYR A 24 -4.79 4.42 -11.01
C TYR A 24 -4.56 4.54 -9.51
N PHE A 25 -5.39 5.29 -8.80
CA PHE A 25 -5.23 5.42 -7.35
C PHE A 25 -6.51 5.15 -6.56
N THR A 26 -6.31 4.73 -5.32
CA THR A 26 -7.31 4.72 -4.26
C THR A 26 -6.70 5.23 -2.95
N ILE A 27 -7.53 5.69 -2.03
CA ILE A 27 -7.12 6.27 -0.75
C ILE A 27 -8.07 5.74 0.33
N ASP A 28 -7.51 5.29 1.44
CA ASP A 28 -8.26 4.86 2.63
C ASP A 28 -8.49 6.05 3.59
N ALA A 29 -8.86 5.83 4.85
CA ALA A 29 -9.01 6.88 5.87
C ALA A 29 -7.66 7.48 6.34
N GLY A 30 -6.84 7.99 5.40
CA GLY A 30 -5.48 8.48 5.64
C GLY A 30 -4.93 9.29 4.45
N PRO A 31 -3.74 9.93 4.58
CA PRO A 31 -3.08 10.63 3.47
C PRO A 31 -2.32 9.68 2.53
N HIS A 32 -2.43 8.37 2.73
CA HIS A 32 -1.70 7.38 1.94
C HIS A 32 -2.43 7.08 0.63
N VAL A 33 -1.75 7.35 -0.49
CA VAL A 33 -2.23 7.00 -1.82
C VAL A 33 -1.74 5.60 -2.17
N LYS A 34 -2.65 4.74 -2.61
CA LYS A 34 -2.35 3.42 -3.17
C LYS A 34 -2.46 3.52 -4.68
N VAL A 35 -1.37 3.20 -5.39
CA VAL A 35 -1.34 3.25 -6.85
C VAL A 35 -1.36 1.84 -7.40
N VAL A 36 -2.35 1.56 -8.24
CA VAL A 36 -2.51 0.29 -8.96
C VAL A 36 -2.05 0.51 -10.40
N CYS A 37 -1.19 -0.36 -10.90
CA CYS A 37 -0.63 -0.27 -12.24
C CYS A 37 -0.26 -1.64 -12.80
N ARG A 38 0.11 -1.70 -14.09
CA ARG A 38 0.71 -2.89 -14.67
C ARG A 38 2.12 -3.08 -14.11
N ALA A 39 2.54 -4.34 -13.94
CA ALA A 39 3.88 -4.66 -13.44
C ALA A 39 5.01 -4.04 -14.30
N ALA A 40 4.82 -3.99 -15.63
CA ALA A 40 5.78 -3.40 -16.55
C ALA A 40 5.99 -1.88 -16.34
N ASP A 41 4.97 -1.17 -15.84
CA ASP A 41 4.98 0.29 -15.67
C ASP A 41 5.42 0.69 -14.24
N ALA A 42 5.50 -0.27 -13.31
CA ALA A 42 5.66 -0.01 -11.87
C ALA A 42 6.93 0.78 -11.54
N SER A 43 8.06 0.48 -12.21
CA SER A 43 9.33 1.18 -11.96
C SER A 43 9.26 2.65 -12.40
N ALA A 44 8.73 2.91 -13.59
CA ALA A 44 8.62 4.27 -14.12
C ALA A 44 7.63 5.12 -13.29
N ILE A 45 6.52 4.51 -12.86
CA ILE A 45 5.56 5.16 -11.97
C ILE A 45 6.20 5.47 -10.61
N ALA A 46 6.93 4.52 -10.03
CA ALA A 46 7.59 4.73 -8.74
C ALA A 46 8.63 5.86 -8.80
N GLU A 47 9.43 5.92 -9.86
CA GLU A 47 10.40 7.00 -10.07
C GLU A 47 9.70 8.37 -10.14
N ALA A 48 8.67 8.49 -10.97
CA ALA A 48 7.90 9.73 -11.11
C ALA A 48 7.24 10.16 -9.79
N LEU A 49 6.65 9.23 -9.04
CA LEU A 49 5.99 9.54 -7.76
C LEU A 49 7.01 9.83 -6.64
N GLY A 50 8.19 9.23 -6.69
CA GLY A 50 9.29 9.54 -5.77
C GLY A 50 9.80 10.97 -5.91
N GLY A 51 9.64 11.57 -7.10
CA GLY A 51 9.96 12.97 -7.37
C GLY A 51 8.95 13.98 -6.82
N VAL A 52 7.78 13.55 -6.33
CA VAL A 52 6.76 14.48 -5.80
C VAL A 52 7.17 15.00 -4.42
N PRO A 53 7.34 16.32 -4.23
CA PRO A 53 7.74 16.88 -2.94
C PRO A 53 6.78 16.47 -1.82
N GLY A 54 7.34 15.96 -0.72
CA GLY A 54 6.58 15.50 0.44
C GLY A 54 6.25 14.01 0.45
N VAL A 55 6.50 13.27 -0.64
CA VAL A 55 6.52 11.80 -0.61
C VAL A 55 7.76 11.35 0.17
N ARG A 56 7.55 10.67 1.29
CA ARG A 56 8.65 10.24 2.20
C ARG A 56 9.07 8.79 2.01
N ARG A 57 8.16 7.97 1.50
CA ARG A 57 8.36 6.53 1.34
C ARG A 57 7.44 5.98 0.26
N LEU A 58 8.00 5.13 -0.59
CA LEU A 58 7.26 4.27 -1.50
C LEU A 58 7.35 2.82 -1.01
N ILE A 59 6.26 2.08 -1.13
CA ILE A 59 6.20 0.64 -0.82
C ILE A 59 5.71 -0.04 -2.08
N HIS A 60 6.54 -0.92 -2.62
CA HIS A 60 6.18 -1.76 -3.75
C HIS A 60 5.49 -3.00 -3.21
N ALA A 61 4.33 -3.31 -3.77
CA ALA A 61 3.55 -4.48 -3.41
C ALA A 61 2.92 -5.06 -4.67
N GLU A 62 2.83 -6.37 -4.69
CA GLU A 62 2.17 -7.14 -5.73
C GLU A 62 0.97 -7.87 -5.11
N PRO A 63 -0.01 -8.30 -5.92
CA PRO A 63 -1.06 -9.20 -5.44
C PRO A 63 -0.46 -10.41 -4.72
N GLY A 64 -0.79 -10.55 -3.44
CA GLY A 64 -0.32 -11.64 -2.60
C GLY A 64 -1.24 -12.87 -2.66
N GLU A 65 -0.74 -13.98 -2.13
CA GLU A 65 -1.55 -15.17 -1.88
C GLU A 65 -2.63 -14.91 -0.81
N GLY A 66 -3.65 -15.77 -0.79
CA GLY A 66 -4.61 -15.81 0.30
C GLY A 66 -3.99 -16.24 1.64
N ALA A 67 -4.74 -16.09 2.73
CA ALA A 67 -4.29 -16.53 4.05
C ALA A 67 -4.05 -18.04 4.08
N ARG A 68 -2.97 -18.46 4.77
CA ARG A 68 -2.58 -19.86 4.96
C ARG A 68 -2.09 -20.07 6.39
N LEU A 69 -2.24 -21.29 6.90
CA LEU A 69 -1.63 -21.69 8.17
C LEU A 69 -0.11 -21.72 8.02
N VAL A 70 0.59 -21.23 9.03
CA VAL A 70 2.04 -21.27 9.14
C VAL A 70 2.42 -21.94 10.44
N GLU A 71 3.45 -22.78 10.41
CA GLU A 71 4.01 -23.36 11.64
C GLU A 71 4.62 -22.23 12.47
N ALA A 72 4.09 -22.04 13.68
CA ALA A 72 4.59 -21.02 14.60
C ALA A 72 5.95 -21.46 15.13
N THR A 73 7.03 -21.00 14.49
CA THR A 73 8.38 -21.23 15.04
C THR A 73 8.63 -20.18 16.11
N GLY A 74 8.58 -20.57 17.39
CA GLY A 74 9.08 -19.76 18.51
C GLY A 74 8.04 -19.02 19.37
N CYS A 75 6.75 -19.32 19.25
CA CYS A 75 5.75 -18.84 20.22
C CYS A 75 5.13 -20.04 20.94
N ALA A 76 5.54 -20.28 22.19
CA ALA A 76 4.85 -21.24 23.03
C ALA A 76 3.46 -20.67 23.34
N PHE A 77 2.40 -21.29 22.80
CA PHE A 77 1.04 -20.98 23.19
C PHE A 77 0.80 -21.60 24.56
N GLU A 78 0.82 -20.80 25.63
CA GLU A 78 0.30 -21.22 26.92
C GLU A 78 -1.23 -21.05 26.90
N PRO A 79 -2.01 -22.15 26.99
CA PRO A 79 -3.46 -22.04 27.06
C PRO A 79 -3.85 -21.35 28.37
N ALA A 80 -4.78 -20.40 28.30
CA ALA A 80 -5.36 -19.78 29.49
C ALA A 80 -6.03 -20.85 30.38
N PRO A 81 -5.93 -20.73 31.72
CA PRO A 81 -6.62 -21.64 32.61
C PRO A 81 -8.15 -21.57 32.39
N PRO A 82 -8.88 -22.67 32.63
CA PRO A 82 -10.33 -22.71 32.43
C PRO A 82 -11.01 -21.65 33.30
N ALA A 83 -11.83 -20.81 32.69
CA ALA A 83 -12.56 -19.76 33.39
C ALA A 83 -13.63 -20.39 34.30
N SER A 84 -13.50 -20.19 35.61
CA SER A 84 -14.56 -20.45 36.59
C SER A 84 -15.54 -19.27 36.56
N TRP A 85 -16.65 -19.43 35.84
CA TRP A 85 -17.80 -18.55 35.99
C TRP A 85 -18.71 -19.15 37.06
N SER A 86 -18.83 -18.46 38.20
CA SER A 86 -19.84 -18.72 39.25
C SER A 86 -21.03 -17.80 39.07
#